data_AF-A0A7X8VM92-F1
#
_entry.id   AF-A0A7X8VM92-F1
#
_cell.length_a   1.000
_cell.length_b   1.000
_cell.length_c   1.000
_cell.angle_alpha   90.00
_cell.angle_beta   90.00
_cell.angle_gamma   90.00
#
_symmetry.space_group_name_H-M   'P 1'
#
loop_
_entity.id
_entity.type
_entity.pdbx_description
1 polymer ?
#
loop_
_entity_poly.entity_id
_entity_poly.type
_entity_poly.pdbx_seq_one_letter_code
_entity_poly.pdbx_strand_id
1 'polypeptide(L)'
;AQLVDKLGDDATVTSRVDATHDAASNLIDSLSNIISADMSSLENRRQEKLIAAAERSIGALCTVKKSLIQGVPATSTVERYPSRECR
;
A
#
# COMPACT_ATOMS: atom_id res chain seq x y z
N ALA A 1 6.79 -9.28 -14.19
CA ALA A 1 5.57 -9.34 -13.37
C ALA A 1 5.99 -9.64 -11.93
N GLN A 2 5.56 -8.85 -10.93
CA GLN A 2 6.22 -8.93 -9.60
C GLN A 2 5.30 -9.01 -8.39
N LEU A 3 3.99 -8.75 -8.51
CA LEU A 3 3.09 -8.76 -7.36
C LEU A 3 1.79 -9.54 -7.59
N VAL A 4 1.14 -9.37 -8.75
CA VAL A 4 -0.07 -10.13 -9.13
C VAL A 4 0.20 -11.63 -9.15
N ASP A 5 1.28 -12.06 -9.84
CA ASP A 5 1.70 -13.47 -9.89
C ASP A 5 1.98 -14.10 -8.51
N LYS A 6 2.28 -13.29 -7.50
CA LYS A 6 2.56 -13.77 -6.13
C LYS A 6 1.31 -13.82 -5.26
N LEU A 7 0.34 -12.95 -5.53
CA LEU A 7 -0.93 -12.86 -4.83
C LEU A 7 -1.96 -13.87 -5.36
N GLY A 8 -1.81 -14.30 -6.61
CA GLY A 8 -2.74 -15.19 -7.31
C GLY A 8 -3.73 -14.42 -8.17
N ASP A 9 -4.24 -15.07 -9.22
CA ASP A 9 -5.06 -14.42 -10.26
C ASP A 9 -6.39 -13.85 -9.72
N ASP A 10 -6.89 -14.36 -8.58
CA ASP A 10 -8.13 -13.93 -7.93
C ASP A 10 -7.92 -12.96 -6.75
N ALA A 11 -6.72 -12.41 -6.60
CA ALA A 11 -6.42 -11.56 -5.45
C ALA A 11 -7.14 -10.22 -5.51
N THR A 12 -8.01 -9.98 -4.52
CA THR A 12 -8.61 -8.65 -4.32
C THR A 12 -7.64 -7.77 -3.55
N VAL A 13 -7.26 -6.65 -4.17
CA VAL A 13 -6.40 -5.62 -3.57
C VAL A 13 -7.17 -4.30 -3.56
N THR A 14 -7.19 -3.62 -2.43
CA THR A 14 -7.73 -2.27 -2.28
C THR A 14 -6.61 -1.33 -1.86
N SER A 15 -6.59 -0.12 -2.41
CA SER A 15 -5.64 0.93 -2.04
C SER A 15 -6.41 2.15 -1.58
N ARG A 16 -6.05 2.66 -0.41
CA ARG A 16 -6.57 3.90 0.16
C ARG A 16 -5.43 4.89 0.26
N VAL A 17 -5.64 6.09 -0.29
CA VAL A 17 -4.68 7.19 -0.20
C VAL A 17 -5.29 8.29 0.66
N ASP A 18 -4.62 8.62 1.75
CA ASP A 18 -4.97 9.75 2.61
C ASP A 18 -3.93 10.86 2.46
N ALA A 19 -4.39 12.11 2.53
CA ALA A 19 -3.56 13.30 2.41
C ALA A 19 -3.77 14.20 3.62
N THR A 20 -2.68 14.66 4.23
CA THR A 20 -2.73 15.74 5.21
C THR A 20 -2.54 17.06 4.47
N HIS A 21 -3.46 18.00 4.70
CA HIS A 21 -3.47 19.32 4.07
C HIS A 21 -3.27 20.39 5.13
N ASP A 22 -2.33 21.30 4.89
CA ASP A 22 -2.21 22.54 5.65
C ASP A 22 -3.04 23.63 4.97
N ALA A 23 -4.15 23.99 5.62
CA ALA A 23 -5.04 25.02 5.12
C ALA A 23 -4.42 26.43 5.14
N ALA A 24 -3.42 26.69 5.99
CA ALA A 24 -2.80 28.00 6.11
C ALA A 24 -1.83 28.29 4.94
N SER A 25 -1.04 27.29 4.53
CA SER A 25 -0.16 27.39 3.37
C SER A 25 -0.80 26.93 2.07
N ASN A 26 -1.97 26.29 2.14
CA ASN A 26 -2.67 25.64 1.03
C ASN A 26 -1.81 24.56 0.33
N LEU A 27 -1.02 23.82 1.10
CA LEU A 27 -0.12 22.76 0.63
C LEU A 27 -0.51 21.40 1.21
N ILE A 28 -0.09 20.33 0.52
CA ILE A 28 -0.18 18.96 1.04
C ILE A 28 1.08 18.72 1.90
N ASP A 29 0.88 18.43 3.18
CA ASP A 29 1.95 18.17 4.13
C ASP A 29 2.49 16.74 4.03
N SER A 30 1.60 15.77 3.80
CA SER A 30 2.00 14.37 3.68
C SER A 30 0.95 13.52 2.96
N LEU A 31 1.41 12.39 2.43
CA LEU A 31 0.56 11.38 1.79
C LEU A 31 0.85 10.01 2.41
N SER A 32 -0.21 9.28 2.76
CA SER A 32 -0.12 7.88 3.16
C SER A 32 -0.95 7.02 2.22
N ASN A 33 -0.36 5.93 1.74
CA ASN A 33 -1.08 4.93 0.95
C ASN A 33 -1.11 3.61 1.71
N ILE A 34 -2.31 3.12 2.01
CA ILE A 34 -2.54 1.82 2.62
C ILE A 34 -3.06 0.88 1.53
N ILE A 35 -2.34 -0.21 1.30
CA ILE A 35 -2.71 -1.23 0.32
C ILE A 35 -3.11 -2.48 1.10
N SER A 36 -4.39 -2.79 1.08
CA SER A 36 -4.96 -3.94 1.78
C SER A 36 -5.23 -5.06 0.77
N ALA A 37 -4.76 -6.27 1.04
CA ALA A 37 -4.98 -7.43 0.17
C ALA A 37 -5.50 -8.63 0.95
N ASP A 38 -6.40 -9.41 0.34
CA ASP A 38 -6.81 -10.70 0.90
C ASP A 38 -5.67 -11.71 0.76
N MET A 39 -5.22 -12.22 1.91
CA MET A 39 -4.17 -13.23 2.00
C MET A 39 -4.60 -14.39 2.92
N SER A 40 -5.90 -14.51 3.20
CA SER A 40 -6.45 -15.46 4.16
C SER A 40 -6.13 -16.92 3.84
N SER A 41 -5.92 -17.24 2.56
CA SER A 41 -5.52 -18.56 2.07
C SER A 41 -4.04 -18.90 2.27
N LEU A 42 -3.20 -17.94 2.66
CA LEU A 42 -1.77 -18.10 2.84
C LEU A 42 -1.41 -18.30 4.31
N GLU A 43 -0.39 -19.14 4.58
CA GLU A 43 0.21 -19.24 5.92
C GLU A 43 0.88 -17.91 6.33
N ASN A 44 0.84 -17.55 7.62
CA ASN A 44 1.39 -16.30 8.15
C ASN A 44 2.81 -15.98 7.66
N ARG A 45 3.71 -16.97 7.63
CA ARG A 45 5.09 -16.79 7.15
C ARG A 45 5.16 -16.43 5.66
N ARG A 46 4.24 -16.95 4.84
CA ARG A 46 4.15 -16.61 3.41
C ARG A 46 3.56 -15.21 3.24
N GLN A 47 2.56 -14.86 4.04
CA GLN A 47 1.98 -13.50 4.05
C GLN A 47 3.05 -12.45 4.36
N GLU A 48 3.84 -12.60 5.43
CA GLU A 48 4.89 -11.65 5.81
C GLU A 48 5.95 -11.48 4.71
N LYS A 49 6.39 -12.59 4.11
CA LYS A 49 7.33 -12.56 2.97
C LYS A 49 6.75 -11.80 1.78
N LEU A 50 5.46 -11.98 1.53
CA LEU A 50 4.76 -11.34 0.43
C LEU A 50 4.57 -9.84 0.68
N ILE A 51 4.13 -9.45 1.89
CA ILE A 51 4.06 -8.05 2.34
C ILE A 51 5.43 -7.36 2.16
N ALA A 52 6.50 -7.95 2.70
CA ALA A 52 7.82 -7.35 2.59
C ALA A 52 8.31 -7.26 1.13
N ALA A 53 7.98 -8.24 0.28
CA ALA A 53 8.30 -8.18 -1.14
C ALA A 53 7.47 -7.12 -1.89
N ALA A 54 6.20 -6.95 -1.52
CA ALA A 54 5.30 -5.95 -2.06
C ALA A 54 5.79 -4.55 -1.73
N GLU A 55 6.09 -4.28 -0.46
CA GLU A 55 6.59 -2.99 0.01
C GLU A 55 7.90 -2.60 -0.68
N ARG A 56 8.83 -3.55 -0.85
CA ARG A 56 10.06 -3.32 -1.62
C ARG A 56 9.76 -2.97 -3.08
N SER A 57 8.84 -3.69 -3.71
CA SER A 57 8.45 -3.46 -5.11
C SER A 57 7.77 -2.10 -5.28
N ILE A 58 6.87 -1.73 -4.37
CA ILE A 58 6.19 -0.43 -4.34
C ILE A 58 7.22 0.69 -4.12
N GLY A 59 8.13 0.54 -3.17
CA GLY A 59 9.21 1.51 -2.95
C GLY A 59 10.10 1.72 -4.18
N ALA A 60 10.41 0.63 -4.90
CA ALA A 60 11.25 0.67 -6.08
C ALA A 60 10.53 1.18 -7.35
N LEU A 61 9.23 0.91 -7.50
CA LEU A 61 8.49 1.09 -8.76
C LEU A 61 7.42 2.18 -8.72
N CYS A 62 6.99 2.65 -7.54
CA CYS A 62 5.93 3.64 -7.45
C CYS A 62 6.43 5.02 -7.90
N THR A 63 6.24 5.31 -9.18
CA THR A 63 6.60 6.59 -9.82
C THR A 63 5.92 7.78 -9.15
N VAL A 64 4.68 7.61 -8.68
CA VAL A 64 3.93 8.64 -7.95
C VAL A 64 4.64 9.03 -6.66
N LYS A 65 5.00 8.05 -5.82
CA LYS A 65 5.80 8.28 -4.60
C LYS A 65 7.13 8.95 -4.91
N LYS A 66 7.86 8.48 -5.94
CA LYS A 66 9.14 9.09 -6.34
C LYS A 66 9.02 10.54 -6.80
N SER A 67 7.91 10.88 -7.46
CA SER A 67 7.66 12.24 -7.94
C SER A 67 7.31 13.20 -6.80
N LEU A 68 6.67 12.69 -5.73
CA LEU A 68 6.21 13.50 -4.60
C LEU A 68 7.26 13.70 -3.52
N ILE A 69 8.16 12.73 -3.29
CA ILE A 69 9.21 12.80 -2.25
C ILE A 69 10.11 14.03 -2.37
N GLN A 70 10.20 14.67 -3.54
CA GLN A 70 10.97 15.91 -3.73
C GLN A 70 10.35 17.14 -3.04
N GLY A 71 9.11 17.05 -2.52
CA GLY A 71 8.47 18.16 -1.79
C GLY A 71 7.42 17.76 -0.76
N VAL A 72 6.94 16.52 -0.77
CA VAL A 72 5.91 16.00 0.14
C VAL A 72 6.28 14.58 0.59
N PRO A 73 6.43 14.33 1.90
CA PRO A 73 6.66 12.98 2.40
C PRO A 73 5.50 12.05 2.02
N ALA A 74 5.85 10.92 1.40
CA ALA A 74 4.88 9.92 0.93
C ALA A 74 5.25 8.52 1.44
N THR A 75 4.34 7.89 2.18
CA THR A 75 4.50 6.52 2.70
C THR A 75 3.58 5.54 1.98
N SER A 76 3.97 4.27 1.97
CA SER A 76 3.11 3.21 1.43
C SER A 76 3.33 1.95 2.25
N THR A 77 2.24 1.38 2.74
CA THR A 77 2.25 0.21 3.62
C THR A 77 1.34 -0.85 3.03
N VAL A 78 1.73 -2.11 3.14
CA VAL A 78 0.88 -3.24 2.72
C VAL A 78 0.36 -3.96 3.95
N GLU A 79 -0.95 -4.11 4.03
CA GLU A 79 -1.62 -4.79 5.14
C GLU A 79 -2.52 -5.92 4.64
N ARG A 80 -2.90 -6.78 5.58
CA ARG A 80 -3.93 -7.80 5.36
C ARG A 80 -5.28 -7.09 5.29
N TYR A 81 -6.17 -7.54 4.42
CA TYR A 81 -7.53 -7.00 4.37
C TYR A 81 -8.16 -7.05 5.77
N PRO A 82 -8.71 -5.94 6.29
CA PRO A 82 -9.41 -5.99 7.57
C PRO A 82 -10.60 -6.93 7.40
N SER A 83 -10.69 -7.93 8.27
CA SER A 83 -11.83 -8.86 8.30
C SER A 83 -13.10 -8.04 8.25
N ARG A 84 -13.92 -8.25 7.23
CA ARG A 84 -15.27 -7.69 7.17
C ARG A 84 -16.03 -8.24 8.38
N GLU A 85 -15.97 -7.56 9.52
CA GLU A 85 -17.10 -7.53 10.44
C GLU A 85 -18.17 -6.71 9.71
N CYS A 86 -18.95 -7.41 8.88
CA CYS A 86 -20.22 -6.92 8.41
C CYS A 86 -21.06 -6.59 9.64
N ARG A 87 -21.35 -5.29 9.82
CA ARG A 87 -22.42 -4.84 10.70
C ARG A 87 -23.76 -4.93 9.98
#